data_AF-A0A382JCE8-F1
#
_entry.id   AF-A0A382JCE8-F1
#
_cell.length_a   1.000
_cell.length_b   1.000
_cell.length_c   1.000
_cell.angle_alpha   90.00
_cell.angle_beta   90.00
_cell.angle_gamma   90.00
#
_symmetry.space_group_name_H-M   'P 1'
#
loop_
_entity.id
_entity.type
_entity.pdbx_description
1 polymer ?
#
loop_
_entity_poly.entity_id
_entity_poly.type
_entity_poly.pdbx_seq_one_letter_code
_entity_poly.pdbx_strand_id
1 'polypeptide(L)'
;TGDLYSYIRGGKYTIEDFENTLAVYDKLENVQIMFNVTLQNYNIFNLPDLHFFLHEMEDKYDRVSANNSFTTICNKPAYLSPMNLPDDLRDKAIGRLSLFSDFEKLVKSMGQRTFNPELWETFINFTNDLDKMRGDSVVKAVPQLKEHF
;
A
#
# COMPACT_ATOMS: atom_id res chain seq x y z
N THR A 1 -6.13 2.63 2.14
CA THR A 1 -7.45 3.09 2.60
C THR A 1 -8.21 3.68 1.42
N GLY A 2 -9.51 3.93 1.57
CA GLY A 2 -10.39 4.31 0.45
C GLY A 2 -10.52 3.19 -0.59
N ASP A 3 -10.79 3.58 -1.84
CA ASP A 3 -11.00 2.66 -2.98
C ASP A 3 -9.79 1.76 -3.27
N LEU A 4 -8.58 2.13 -2.80
CA LEU A 4 -7.37 1.36 -3.05
C LEU A 4 -7.45 -0.07 -2.49
N TYR A 5 -8.05 -0.26 -1.30
CA TYR A 5 -8.14 -1.61 -0.73
C TYR A 5 -8.93 -2.53 -1.67
N SER A 6 -10.09 -2.09 -2.11
CA SER A 6 -10.94 -2.80 -3.08
C SER A 6 -10.17 -3.03 -4.39
N TYR A 7 -9.46 -2.02 -4.88
CA TYR A 7 -8.68 -2.11 -6.12
C TYR A 7 -7.57 -3.17 -6.07
N ILE A 8 -6.71 -3.18 -5.05
CA ILE A 8 -5.54 -4.10 -5.01
C ILE A 8 -5.83 -5.46 -4.37
N ARG A 9 -6.86 -5.57 -3.51
CA ARG A 9 -7.06 -6.76 -2.67
C ARG A 9 -8.51 -7.17 -2.47
N GLY A 10 -9.38 -6.24 -2.11
CA GLY A 10 -10.76 -6.53 -1.69
C GLY A 10 -11.67 -6.93 -2.84
N GLY A 11 -11.41 -6.48 -4.06
CA GLY A 11 -12.30 -6.64 -5.20
C GLY A 11 -13.66 -6.02 -4.88
N LYS A 12 -14.66 -6.87 -4.62
CA LYS A 12 -16.00 -6.46 -4.20
C LYS A 12 -16.11 -6.03 -2.73
N TYR A 13 -15.10 -6.34 -1.92
CA TYR A 13 -15.08 -6.03 -0.48
C TYR A 13 -14.36 -4.72 -0.21
N THR A 14 -14.90 -3.96 0.74
CA THR A 14 -14.37 -2.65 1.13
C THR A 14 -13.46 -2.74 2.37
N ILE A 15 -12.88 -1.60 2.77
CA ILE A 15 -12.08 -1.54 4.00
C ILE A 15 -12.96 -1.71 5.25
N GLU A 16 -14.24 -1.32 5.18
CA GLU A 16 -15.21 -1.55 6.25
C GLU A 16 -15.55 -3.04 6.39
N ASP A 17 -15.63 -3.80 5.29
CA ASP A 17 -15.78 -5.26 5.35
C ASP A 17 -14.57 -5.92 6.03
N PHE A 18 -13.37 -5.38 5.81
CA PHE A 18 -12.17 -5.82 6.49
C PHE A 18 -12.23 -5.54 7.99
N GLU A 19 -12.65 -4.34 8.41
CA GLU A 19 -12.84 -4.01 9.82
C GLU A 19 -13.89 -4.90 10.50
N ASN A 20 -15.01 -5.16 9.83
CA ASN A 20 -16.01 -6.11 10.34
C ASN A 20 -15.41 -7.49 10.63
N THR A 21 -14.44 -7.91 9.81
CA THR A 21 -13.71 -9.15 10.05
C THR A 21 -12.83 -9.05 11.30
N LEU A 22 -12.11 -7.94 11.49
CA LEU A 22 -11.32 -7.70 12.71
C LEU A 22 -12.20 -7.77 13.97
N ALA A 23 -13.37 -7.13 13.95
CA ALA A 23 -14.32 -7.13 15.06
C ALA A 23 -14.84 -8.53 15.43
N VAL A 24 -14.90 -9.45 14.47
CA VAL A 24 -15.28 -10.85 14.73
C VAL A 24 -14.15 -11.60 15.42
N TYR A 25 -12.91 -11.46 14.92
CA TYR A 25 -11.76 -12.17 15.47
C TYR A 25 -11.30 -11.62 16.83
N ASP A 26 -11.50 -10.33 17.09
CA ASP A 26 -11.18 -9.68 18.37
C ASP A 26 -11.93 -10.33 19.57
N LYS A 27 -13.08 -10.96 19.31
CA LYS A 27 -13.86 -11.68 20.33
C LYS A 27 -13.22 -13.00 20.78
N LEU A 28 -12.19 -13.48 20.09
CA LEU A 28 -11.55 -14.76 20.38
C LEU A 28 -10.38 -14.55 21.37
N GLU A 29 -10.54 -15.01 22.61
CA GLU A 29 -9.59 -14.77 23.70
C GLU A 29 -8.16 -15.28 23.46
N ASN A 30 -7.99 -16.26 22.58
CA ASN A 30 -6.72 -16.90 22.28
C ASN A 30 -6.11 -16.49 20.93
N VAL A 31 -6.59 -15.39 20.33
CA VAL A 31 -6.12 -14.88 19.04
C VAL A 31 -5.51 -13.50 19.23
N GLN A 32 -4.40 -13.24 18.55
CA GLN A 32 -3.88 -11.89 18.36
C GLN A 32 -3.81 -11.61 16.86
N ILE A 33 -4.28 -10.44 16.47
CA ILE A 33 -4.33 -10.00 15.08
C ILE A 33 -3.18 -9.02 14.87
N MET A 34 -2.34 -9.31 13.88
CA MET A 34 -1.27 -8.43 13.44
C MET A 34 -1.39 -8.22 11.93
N PHE A 35 -0.87 -7.10 11.45
CA PHE A 35 -0.85 -6.80 10.02
C PHE A 35 0.54 -7.02 9.45
N ASN A 36 0.58 -7.43 8.18
CA ASN A 36 1.80 -7.41 7.38
C ASN A 36 1.49 -6.75 6.05
N VAL A 37 1.89 -5.48 5.93
CA VAL A 37 1.65 -4.65 4.76
C VAL A 37 2.83 -4.78 3.82
N THR A 38 2.57 -5.29 2.61
CA THR A 38 3.54 -5.29 1.52
C THR A 38 3.60 -3.91 0.88
N LEU A 39 4.72 -3.21 1.06
CA LEU A 39 4.99 -1.87 0.49
C LEU A 39 5.35 -2.01 -0.99
N GLN A 40 4.58 -1.38 -1.88
CA GLN A 40 4.66 -1.53 -3.34
C GLN A 40 4.25 -0.25 -4.07
N ASN A 41 4.52 -0.18 -5.38
CA ASN A 41 4.16 0.97 -6.23
C ASN A 41 2.69 1.40 -6.08
N TYR A 42 1.76 0.44 -6.00
CA TYR A 42 0.34 0.75 -5.87
C TYR A 42 -0.07 1.45 -4.58
N ASN A 43 0.58 1.18 -3.45
CA ASN A 43 0.12 1.67 -2.15
C ASN A 43 0.99 2.76 -1.54
N ILE A 44 2.11 3.11 -2.19
CA ILE A 44 3.12 4.03 -1.66
C ILE A 44 2.52 5.37 -1.21
N PHE A 45 1.54 5.89 -1.95
CA PHE A 45 0.91 7.18 -1.67
C PHE A 45 -0.20 7.11 -0.61
N ASN A 46 -0.68 5.90 -0.29
CA ASN A 46 -1.75 5.65 0.67
C ASN A 46 -1.22 5.05 1.99
N LEU A 47 0.09 4.80 2.10
CA LEU A 47 0.70 4.30 3.32
C LEU A 47 0.47 5.20 4.55
N PRO A 48 0.52 6.55 4.47
CA PRO A 48 0.19 7.40 5.61
C PRO A 48 -1.23 7.16 6.15
N ASP A 49 -2.22 7.12 5.25
CA ASP A 49 -3.61 6.90 5.63
C ASP A 49 -3.82 5.47 6.17
N LEU A 50 -3.11 4.49 5.60
CA LEU A 50 -3.13 3.13 6.11
C LEU A 50 -2.48 3.02 7.49
N HIS A 51 -1.40 3.74 7.74
CA HIS A 51 -0.77 3.82 9.07
C HIS A 51 -1.76 4.34 10.10
N PHE A 52 -2.43 5.46 9.83
CA PHE A 52 -3.47 5.97 10.74
C PHE A 52 -4.59 4.96 10.96
N PHE A 53 -5.10 4.34 9.89
CA PHE A 53 -6.15 3.35 10.00
C PHE A 53 -5.74 2.14 10.86
N LEU A 54 -4.53 1.59 10.67
CA LEU A 54 -4.11 0.42 11.45
C LEU A 54 -3.93 0.74 12.94
N HIS A 55 -3.42 1.93 13.29
CA HIS A 55 -3.32 2.35 14.68
C HIS A 55 -4.70 2.67 15.29
N GLU A 56 -5.63 3.21 14.52
CA GLU A 56 -7.03 3.35 14.97
C GLU A 56 -7.65 1.99 15.29
N MET A 57 -7.35 0.94 14.50
CA MET A 57 -7.82 -0.42 14.80
C MET A 57 -7.17 -1.01 16.05
N GLU A 58 -5.88 -0.73 16.28
CA GLU A 58 -5.17 -1.12 17.52
C GLU A 58 -5.76 -0.42 18.75
N ASP A 59 -6.12 0.86 18.66
CA ASP A 59 -6.77 1.60 19.76
C ASP A 59 -8.20 1.11 20.02
N LYS A 60 -8.88 0.61 18.98
CA LYS A 60 -10.29 0.21 19.02
C LYS A 60 -10.51 -1.23 19.50
N TYR A 61 -9.59 -2.14 19.23
CA TYR A 61 -9.76 -3.57 19.45
C TYR A 61 -8.65 -4.14 20.34
N ASP A 62 -9.04 -4.86 21.40
CA ASP A 62 -8.12 -5.35 22.43
C ASP A 62 -7.05 -6.31 21.90
N ARG A 63 -7.30 -6.98 20.76
CA ARG A 63 -6.44 -8.04 20.21
C ARG A 63 -5.76 -7.66 18.91
N VAL A 64 -5.90 -6.41 18.47
CA VAL A 64 -5.28 -5.91 17.26
C VAL A 64 -3.98 -5.20 17.63
N SER A 65 -2.91 -5.45 16.87
CA SER A 65 -1.70 -4.63 16.97
C SER A 65 -1.19 -4.21 15.60
N ALA A 66 -0.88 -2.92 15.50
CA ALA A 66 -0.26 -2.32 14.32
C ALA A 66 1.28 -2.39 14.36
N ASN A 67 1.86 -2.90 15.46
CA ASN A 67 3.31 -3.02 15.60
C ASN A 67 3.95 -3.81 14.45
N ASN A 68 5.02 -3.26 13.88
CA ASN A 68 5.80 -3.86 12.79
C ASN A 68 5.03 -4.13 11.48
N SER A 69 3.88 -3.48 11.28
CA SER A 69 3.03 -3.68 10.10
C SER A 69 3.71 -3.33 8.78
N PHE A 70 4.67 -2.41 8.78
CA PHE A 70 5.27 -1.81 7.59
C PHE A 70 6.71 -2.27 7.32
N THR A 71 7.02 -3.54 7.62
CA THR A 71 8.38 -4.07 7.52
C THR A 71 8.68 -4.80 6.20
N THR A 72 7.67 -5.06 5.37
CA THR A 72 7.81 -5.88 4.15
C THR A 72 7.80 -5.03 2.88
N ILE A 73 8.93 -4.93 2.19
CA ILE A 73 9.03 -4.23 0.88
C ILE A 73 8.94 -5.24 -0.27
N CYS A 74 8.09 -4.94 -1.27
CA CYS A 74 8.01 -5.74 -2.48
C CYS A 74 9.30 -5.64 -3.30
N ASN A 75 10.02 -6.76 -3.43
CA ASN A 75 11.21 -6.89 -4.28
C ASN A 75 10.95 -7.71 -5.55
N LYS A 76 9.93 -8.58 -5.53
CA LYS A 76 9.51 -9.39 -6.67
C LYS A 76 7.98 -9.48 -6.75
N PRO A 77 7.38 -9.32 -7.95
CA PRO A 77 8.05 -8.97 -9.21
C PRO A 77 8.60 -7.54 -9.19
N ALA A 78 9.71 -7.30 -9.90
CA ALA A 78 10.49 -6.06 -9.75
C ALA A 78 9.74 -4.80 -10.22
N TYR A 79 8.78 -4.94 -11.15
CA TYR A 79 7.95 -3.83 -11.62
C TYR A 79 6.96 -3.32 -10.56
N LEU A 80 6.69 -4.08 -9.49
CA LEU A 80 5.88 -3.61 -8.34
C LEU A 80 6.72 -2.96 -7.24
N SER A 81 8.05 -3.03 -7.34
CA SER A 81 8.93 -2.56 -6.29
C SER A 81 8.89 -1.03 -6.18
N PRO A 82 8.72 -0.47 -4.97
CA PRO A 82 8.75 0.98 -4.75
C PRO A 82 10.13 1.57 -5.00
N MET A 83 11.15 0.72 -5.18
CA MET A 83 12.48 1.13 -5.59
C MET A 83 12.52 1.61 -7.04
N ASN A 84 11.59 1.18 -7.91
CA ASN A 84 11.56 1.51 -9.34
C ASN A 84 10.59 2.65 -9.70
N LEU A 85 10.31 3.56 -8.76
CA LEU A 85 9.49 4.74 -9.02
C LEU A 85 10.27 5.79 -9.84
N PRO A 86 9.65 6.46 -10.82
CA PRO A 86 10.18 7.68 -11.44
C PRO A 86 10.47 8.77 -10.41
N ASP A 87 11.45 9.64 -10.70
CA ASP A 87 11.95 10.64 -9.75
C ASP A 87 10.85 11.60 -9.25
N ASP A 88 9.94 12.02 -10.12
CA ASP A 88 8.82 12.92 -9.77
C ASP A 88 7.86 12.29 -8.75
N LEU A 89 7.57 10.99 -8.90
CA LEU A 89 6.72 10.24 -7.97
C LEU A 89 7.48 9.90 -6.69
N ARG A 90 8.76 9.54 -6.83
CA ARG A 90 9.64 9.18 -5.71
C ARG A 90 9.80 10.34 -4.74
N ASP A 91 10.07 11.54 -5.23
CA ASP A 91 10.28 12.72 -4.39
C ASP A 91 8.98 13.09 -3.64
N LYS A 92 7.83 13.00 -4.32
CA LYS A 92 6.51 13.17 -3.69
C LYS A 92 6.27 12.13 -2.58
N ALA A 93 6.62 10.87 -2.83
CA ALA A 93 6.45 9.79 -1.86
C ALA A 93 7.38 9.94 -0.65
N ILE A 94 8.67 10.19 -0.87
CA ILE A 94 9.66 10.42 0.20
C ILE A 94 9.22 11.59 1.09
N GLY A 95 8.78 12.70 0.50
CA GLY A 95 8.34 13.87 1.25
C GLY A 95 7.19 13.55 2.23
N ARG A 96 6.25 12.69 1.84
CA ARG A 96 5.13 12.27 2.70
C ARG A 96 5.54 11.23 3.73
N LEU A 97 6.29 10.22 3.31
CA LEU A 97 6.62 9.06 4.15
C LEU A 97 7.68 9.38 5.21
N SER A 98 8.55 10.37 4.96
CA SER A 98 9.57 10.81 5.92
C SER A 98 9.00 11.36 7.24
N LEU A 99 7.70 11.64 7.30
CA LEU A 99 7.00 12.09 8.50
C LEU A 99 6.70 10.95 9.50
N PHE A 100 6.93 9.69 9.12
CA PHE A 100 6.60 8.52 9.94
C PHE A 100 7.82 7.64 10.15
N SER A 101 8.12 7.29 11.40
CA SER A 101 9.26 6.42 11.75
C SER A 101 9.15 5.02 11.13
N ASP A 102 7.93 4.50 10.99
CA ASP A 102 7.66 3.18 10.41
C ASP A 102 8.13 3.05 8.95
N PHE A 103 8.26 4.16 8.23
CA PHE A 103 8.70 4.17 6.84
C PHE A 103 10.17 4.52 6.66
N GLU A 104 10.96 4.70 7.73
CA GLU A 104 12.36 5.14 7.65
C GLU A 104 13.21 4.23 6.74
N LYS A 105 13.07 2.90 6.89
CA LYS A 105 13.79 1.94 6.05
C LYS A 105 13.41 2.05 4.58
N LEU A 106 12.12 2.22 4.29
CA LEU A 106 11.61 2.38 2.93
C LEU A 106 12.14 3.68 2.31
N VAL A 107 12.03 4.81 3.03
CA VAL A 107 12.53 6.13 2.60
C VAL A 107 14.02 6.08 2.31
N LYS A 108 14.82 5.49 3.21
CA LYS A 108 16.26 5.30 3.01
C LYS A 108 16.56 4.49 1.74
N SER A 109 15.78 3.44 1.47
CA SER A 109 15.97 2.56 0.31
C SER A 109 15.59 3.29 -0.98
N MET A 110 14.48 4.02 -1.00
CA MET A 110 14.07 4.85 -2.14
C MET A 110 15.10 5.95 -2.45
N GLY A 111 15.81 6.45 -1.44
CA GLY A 111 16.89 7.43 -1.61
C GLY A 111 18.07 6.95 -2.46
N GLN A 112 18.19 5.66 -2.74
CA GLN A 112 19.21 5.11 -3.67
C GLN A 112 18.95 5.46 -5.14
N ARG A 113 17.74 5.92 -5.47
CA ARG A 113 17.34 6.39 -6.80
C ARG A 113 17.59 5.40 -7.94
N THR A 114 17.17 4.15 -7.75
CA THR A 114 17.18 3.16 -8.83
C THR A 114 16.01 3.36 -9.78
N PHE A 115 16.24 3.38 -11.09
CA PHE A 115 15.14 3.42 -12.06
C PHE A 115 15.50 2.61 -13.30
N ASN A 116 14.61 1.70 -13.65
CA ASN A 116 14.62 0.91 -14.86
C ASN A 116 13.32 1.24 -15.64
N PRO A 117 13.45 1.93 -16.79
CA PRO A 117 12.30 2.30 -17.63
C PRO A 117 11.48 1.10 -18.11
N GLU A 118 12.11 -0.03 -18.46
CA GLU A 118 11.41 -1.23 -18.96
C GLU A 118 10.53 -1.85 -17.88
N LEU A 119 11.01 -1.87 -16.62
CA LEU A 119 10.21 -2.32 -15.49
C LEU A 119 9.05 -1.36 -15.19
N TRP A 120 9.25 -0.05 -15.40
CA TRP A 120 8.17 0.93 -15.24
C TRP A 120 7.11 0.77 -16.33
N GLU A 121 7.52 0.60 -17.58
CA GLU A 121 6.62 0.29 -18.69
C GLU A 121 5.86 -1.02 -18.45
N THR A 122 6.54 -2.05 -17.92
CA THR A 122 5.89 -3.32 -17.52
C THR A 122 4.82 -3.08 -16.45
N PHE A 123 5.10 -2.23 -15.47
CA PHE A 123 4.13 -1.86 -14.44
C PHE A 123 2.89 -1.19 -15.06
N ILE A 124 3.08 -0.21 -15.94
CA ILE A 124 1.99 0.49 -16.62
C ILE A 124 1.16 -0.48 -17.45
N ASN A 125 1.79 -1.28 -18.32
CA ASN A 125 1.10 -2.21 -19.20
C ASN A 125 0.31 -3.27 -18.41
N PHE A 126 0.92 -3.87 -17.39
CA PHE A 126 0.25 -4.84 -16.53
C PHE A 126 -0.97 -4.22 -15.83
N THR A 127 -0.83 -3.00 -15.34
CA THR A 127 -1.90 -2.30 -14.64
C THR A 127 -3.05 -1.93 -15.60
N ASN A 128 -2.74 -1.46 -16.81
CA ASN A 128 -3.75 -1.16 -17.83
C ASN A 128 -4.54 -2.42 -18.27
N ASP A 129 -3.84 -3.54 -18.44
CA ASP A 129 -4.49 -4.83 -18.74
C ASP A 129 -5.41 -5.26 -17.59
N LEU A 130 -4.95 -5.11 -16.34
CA LEU A 130 -5.73 -5.42 -15.15
C LEU A 130 -6.98 -4.54 -15.04
N ASP A 131 -6.83 -3.24 -15.26
CA ASP A 131 -7.91 -2.24 -15.26
C ASP A 131 -8.96 -2.59 -16.31
N LYS A 132 -8.53 -2.93 -17.54
CA LYS A 132 -9.41 -3.37 -18.62
C LYS A 132 -10.16 -4.65 -18.29
N MET A 133 -9.50 -5.63 -17.68
CA MET A 133 -10.12 -6.89 -17.26
C MET A 133 -11.18 -6.68 -16.17
N ARG A 134 -10.97 -5.70 -15.28
CA ARG A 134 -11.84 -5.42 -14.14
C ARG A 134 -12.91 -4.37 -14.43
N GLY A 135 -12.77 -3.60 -15.50
CA GLY A 135 -13.60 -2.43 -15.77
C GLY A 135 -13.39 -1.34 -14.71
N ASP A 136 -12.15 -1.19 -14.22
CA ASP A 136 -11.78 -0.24 -13.16
C ASP A 136 -10.58 0.60 -13.59
N SER A 137 -10.08 1.47 -12.71
CA SER A 137 -8.96 2.35 -13.01
C SER A 137 -8.04 2.62 -11.82
N VAL A 138 -6.74 2.37 -12.00
CA VAL A 138 -5.72 2.67 -10.99
C VAL A 138 -5.69 4.15 -10.61
N VAL A 139 -5.94 5.06 -11.57
CA VAL A 139 -5.88 6.51 -11.31
C VAL A 139 -7.09 7.01 -10.53
N LYS A 140 -8.17 6.22 -10.46
CA LYS A 140 -9.29 6.48 -9.53
C LYS A 140 -8.85 6.16 -8.09
N ALA A 141 -8.18 5.03 -7.88
CA ALA A 141 -7.70 4.60 -6.57
C ALA A 141 -6.44 5.36 -6.10
N VAL A 142 -5.56 5.75 -7.03
CA VAL A 142 -4.28 6.42 -6.79
C VAL A 142 -4.09 7.58 -7.78
N PRO A 143 -4.76 8.74 -7.56
CA PRO A 143 -4.73 9.87 -8.49
C PRO A 143 -3.32 10.42 -8.78
N GLN A 144 -2.36 10.19 -7.89
CA GLN A 144 -0.96 10.59 -8.03
C GLN A 144 -0.28 9.95 -9.24
N LEU A 145 -0.79 8.81 -9.73
CA LEU A 145 -0.24 8.11 -10.89
C LEU A 145 -0.73 8.67 -12.23
N LYS A 146 -1.70 9.59 -12.24
CA LYS A 146 -2.39 10.06 -13.45
C LYS A 146 -1.48 10.57 -14.57
N GLU A 147 -0.33 11.16 -14.25
CA GLU A 147 0.60 11.68 -15.27
C GLU A 147 1.35 10.56 -16.02
N HIS A 148 1.27 9.32 -15.53
CA HIS A 148 1.97 8.15 -16.08
C HIS A 148 1.03 7.11 -16.71
N PHE A 149 -0.29 7.34 -16.68
CA PHE A 149 -1.35 6.40 -17.09
C PHE A 149 -2.32 6.99 -18.10
#